data_AF-R7HD80-F1
#
_entry.id   AF-R7HD80-F1
#
_cell.length_a   1.000
_cell.length_b   1.000
_cell.length_c   1.000
_cell.angle_alpha   90.00
_cell.angle_beta   90.00
_cell.angle_gamma   90.00
#
_symmetry.space_group_name_H-M   'P 1'
#
loop_
_entity.id
_entity.type
_entity.pdbx_description
1 polymer ?
#
loop_
_entity_poly.entity_id
_entity_poly.type
_entity_poly.pdbx_seq_one_letter_code
_entity_poly.pdbx_strand_id
1 'polypeptide(L)'
;MSNAYQVNAHLSNEDADEFFDIYFALLEYTNNKYNINDLKKIYKKLHLDQEKVLEISDYMFDHPNIIDEFIKENPYNFSEEEINVTKDFKKHVKSNFLMIVGFDKDYTKILAEDGKLYMVKGLRSNIDKVVSRELIPTLISTTLIMFRGTIVYCGLLKSADM
;
A
#
# COMPACT_ATOMS: atom_id res chain seq x y z
N MET A 1 11.04 19.38 -13.47
CA MET A 1 10.49 18.04 -13.22
C MET A 1 9.51 17.74 -14.34
N SER A 2 9.64 16.62 -15.05
CA SER A 2 8.72 16.28 -16.15
C SER A 2 7.32 16.03 -15.60
N ASN A 3 6.30 16.60 -16.25
CA ASN A 3 4.89 16.40 -15.93
C ASN A 3 4.21 15.65 -17.09
N ALA A 4 4.73 14.47 -17.43
CA ALA A 4 4.24 13.65 -18.54
C ALA A 4 3.16 12.69 -18.07
N TYR A 5 2.11 12.46 -18.86
CA TYR A 5 1.05 11.48 -18.56
C TYR A 5 1.67 10.12 -18.17
N GLN A 6 1.22 9.54 -17.06
CA GLN A 6 1.68 8.24 -16.63
C GLN A 6 1.07 7.23 -17.60
N VAL A 7 1.88 6.29 -18.07
CA VAL A 7 1.46 5.27 -19.02
C VAL A 7 1.42 3.94 -18.31
N ASN A 8 2.54 3.52 -17.70
CA ASN A 8 2.70 2.21 -17.09
C ASN A 8 3.21 2.31 -15.63
N ALA A 9 2.79 3.36 -14.92
CA ALA A 9 3.19 3.63 -13.54
C ALA A 9 2.34 2.90 -12.50
N HIS A 10 1.92 1.67 -12.83
CA HIS A 10 1.19 0.77 -11.95
C HIS A 10 1.64 -0.68 -12.17
N LEU A 11 1.22 -1.60 -11.30
CA LEU A 11 1.51 -3.04 -11.44
C LEU A 11 0.75 -3.65 -12.63
N SER A 12 1.12 -4.85 -13.07
CA SER A 12 0.23 -5.64 -13.94
C SER A 12 -1.07 -5.96 -13.19
N ASN A 13 -2.11 -6.40 -13.90
CA ASN A 13 -3.36 -6.77 -13.24
C ASN A 13 -3.15 -8.00 -12.34
N GLU A 14 -2.34 -8.95 -12.80
CA GLU A 14 -2.00 -10.17 -12.09
C GLU A 14 -1.22 -9.87 -10.79
N ASP A 15 -0.21 -8.99 -10.88
CA ASP A 15 0.57 -8.55 -9.71
C ASP A 15 -0.30 -7.75 -8.73
N ALA A 16 -1.22 -6.93 -9.25
CA ALA A 16 -2.15 -6.19 -8.40
C ALA A 16 -3.17 -7.11 -7.72
N ASP A 17 -3.65 -8.16 -8.40
CA ASP A 17 -4.53 -9.18 -7.82
C ASP A 17 -3.83 -9.89 -6.66
N GLU A 18 -2.60 -10.36 -6.88
CA GLU A 18 -1.79 -11.00 -5.84
C GLU A 18 -1.52 -10.05 -4.66
N PHE A 19 -1.17 -8.79 -4.93
CA PHE A 19 -0.99 -7.78 -3.89
C PHE A 19 -2.25 -7.66 -3.02
N PHE A 20 -3.44 -7.55 -3.63
CA PHE A 20 -4.69 -7.40 -2.89
C PHE A 20 -5.09 -8.65 -2.13
N ASP A 21 -4.84 -9.84 -2.68
CA ASP A 21 -5.10 -11.10 -1.98
C ASP A 21 -4.25 -11.20 -0.69
N ILE A 22 -2.94 -10.92 -0.78
CA ILE A 22 -2.04 -10.91 0.38
C ILE A 22 -2.43 -9.81 1.37
N TYR A 23 -2.63 -8.58 0.88
CA TYR A 23 -2.93 -7.44 1.73
C TYR A 23 -4.27 -7.63 2.48
N PHE A 24 -5.32 -8.09 1.81
CA PHE A 24 -6.61 -8.31 2.45
C PHE A 24 -6.62 -9.51 3.40
N ALA A 25 -5.83 -10.55 3.12
CA ALA A 25 -5.63 -11.65 4.07
C ALA A 25 -4.94 -11.16 5.35
N LEU A 26 -3.92 -10.32 5.23
CA LEU A 26 -3.23 -9.69 6.37
C LEU A 26 -4.17 -8.79 7.19
N LEU A 27 -4.97 -7.95 6.53
CA LEU A 27 -5.96 -7.10 7.20
C LEU A 27 -7.03 -7.93 7.92
N GLU A 28 -7.56 -8.97 7.26
CA GLU A 28 -8.55 -9.86 7.88
C GLU A 28 -7.97 -10.59 9.10
N TYR A 29 -6.76 -11.13 8.98
CA TYR A 29 -6.05 -11.76 10.08
C TYR A 29 -5.86 -10.80 11.25
N THR A 30 -5.34 -9.60 10.97
CA THR A 30 -5.12 -8.55 11.96
C THR A 30 -6.42 -8.23 12.69
N ASN A 31 -7.50 -7.96 11.94
CA ASN A 31 -8.75 -7.58 12.58
C ASN A 31 -9.39 -8.74 13.37
N ASN A 32 -9.31 -9.98 12.88
CA ASN A 32 -9.83 -11.14 13.61
C ASN A 32 -9.07 -11.39 14.91
N LYS A 33 -7.74 -11.17 14.92
CA LYS A 33 -6.89 -11.45 16.07
C LYS A 33 -6.93 -10.35 17.13
N TYR A 34 -6.95 -9.09 16.69
CA TYR A 34 -6.83 -7.93 17.59
C TYR A 34 -8.14 -7.14 17.75
N ASN A 35 -9.19 -7.48 17.00
CA ASN A 35 -10.52 -6.88 17.10
C ASN A 35 -10.48 -5.34 17.03
N ILE A 36 -9.85 -4.81 15.97
CA ILE A 36 -9.63 -3.37 15.75
C ILE A 36 -10.95 -2.65 15.52
N ASN A 37 -11.78 -3.16 14.61
CA ASN A 37 -13.14 -2.65 14.38
C ASN A 37 -14.10 -3.75 13.90
N ASP A 38 -15.34 -3.37 13.60
CA ASP A 38 -16.43 -4.27 13.22
C ASP A 38 -16.40 -4.73 11.75
N LEU A 39 -15.38 -4.37 10.96
CA LEU A 39 -15.26 -4.77 9.57
C LEU A 39 -14.96 -6.27 9.44
N LYS A 40 -15.88 -7.02 8.84
CA LYS A 40 -15.76 -8.48 8.66
C LYS A 40 -15.69 -8.88 7.20
N LYS A 41 -15.08 -10.05 6.95
CA LYS A 41 -14.95 -10.68 5.62
C LYS A 41 -14.25 -9.75 4.64
N ILE A 42 -13.03 -9.35 4.99
CA ILE A 42 -12.18 -8.44 4.22
C ILE A 42 -11.54 -9.19 3.06
N TYR A 43 -11.09 -10.42 3.28
CA TYR A 43 -10.41 -11.21 2.26
C TYR A 43 -11.30 -11.42 1.03
N LYS A 44 -10.75 -11.13 -0.16
CA LYS A 44 -11.44 -11.21 -1.48
C LYS A 44 -12.70 -10.36 -1.63
N LYS A 45 -12.94 -9.39 -0.75
CA LYS A 45 -14.14 -8.54 -0.82
C LYS A 45 -13.92 -7.30 -1.68
N LEU A 46 -14.97 -6.89 -2.38
CA LEU A 46 -15.06 -5.61 -3.10
C LEU A 46 -15.81 -4.57 -2.25
N HIS A 47 -15.50 -3.28 -2.48
CA HIS A 47 -16.19 -2.14 -1.86
C HIS A 47 -16.18 -2.17 -0.31
N LEU A 48 -14.98 -2.17 0.25
CA LEU A 48 -14.78 -2.04 1.70
C LEU A 48 -14.91 -0.58 2.14
N ASP A 49 -15.34 -0.40 3.39
CA ASP A 49 -15.32 0.90 4.08
C ASP A 49 -13.87 1.34 4.27
N GLN A 50 -13.47 2.42 3.60
CA GLN A 50 -12.07 2.85 3.54
C GLN A 50 -11.53 3.33 4.88
N GLU A 51 -12.36 3.93 5.74
CA GLU A 51 -11.91 4.41 7.06
C GLU A 51 -11.60 3.22 7.95
N LYS A 52 -12.47 2.20 7.96
CA LYS A 52 -12.26 0.97 8.72
C LYS A 52 -11.07 0.16 8.20
N VAL A 53 -10.87 0.10 6.88
CA VAL A 53 -9.69 -0.54 6.28
C VAL A 53 -8.42 0.18 6.70
N LEU A 54 -8.43 1.52 6.73
CA LEU A 54 -7.29 2.31 7.17
C LEU A 54 -6.95 2.06 8.63
N GLU A 55 -7.92 2.03 9.55
CA GLU A 55 -7.67 1.73 10.97
C GLU A 55 -6.94 0.40 11.17
N ILE A 56 -7.38 -0.64 10.45
CA ILE A 56 -6.75 -1.97 10.51
C ILE A 56 -5.35 -1.93 9.88
N SER A 57 -5.20 -1.27 8.74
CA SER A 57 -3.92 -1.13 8.03
C SER A 57 -2.89 -0.38 8.86
N ASP A 58 -3.29 0.73 9.48
CA ASP A 58 -2.45 1.53 10.35
C ASP A 58 -1.96 0.71 11.53
N TYR A 59 -2.87 -0.01 12.21
CA TYR A 59 -2.50 -0.89 13.31
C TYR A 59 -1.54 -2.00 12.86
N MET A 60 -1.80 -2.64 11.73
CA MET A 60 -0.96 -3.70 11.18
C MET A 60 0.48 -3.20 10.91
N PHE A 61 0.63 -2.05 10.25
CA PHE A 61 1.95 -1.50 9.93
C PHE A 61 2.69 -0.96 11.16
N ASP A 62 1.98 -0.48 12.17
CA ASP A 62 2.58 -0.07 13.45
C ASP A 62 3.10 -1.26 14.28
N HIS A 63 2.63 -2.48 13.98
CA HIS A 63 2.98 -3.71 14.70
C HIS A 63 3.51 -4.78 13.73
N PRO A 64 4.75 -4.65 13.23
CA PRO A 64 5.29 -5.53 12.18
C PRO A 64 5.44 -7.00 12.59
N ASN A 65 5.35 -7.34 13.88
CA ASN A 65 5.31 -8.73 14.37
C ASN A 65 4.05 -9.46 13.91
N ILE A 66 2.95 -8.75 13.60
CA ILE A 66 1.71 -9.36 13.11
C ILE A 66 1.94 -10.10 11.79
N ILE A 67 2.83 -9.57 10.94
CA ILE A 67 3.20 -10.23 9.68
C ILE A 67 3.96 -11.54 9.95
N ASP A 68 4.82 -11.58 10.97
CA ASP A 68 5.53 -12.81 11.37
C ASP A 68 4.55 -13.86 11.94
N GLU A 69 3.58 -13.43 12.73
CA GLU A 69 2.52 -14.28 13.27
C GLU A 69 1.64 -14.84 12.16
N PHE A 70 1.22 -14.01 11.20
CA PHE A 70 0.46 -14.43 10.03
C PHE A 70 1.21 -15.49 9.21
N ILE A 71 2.50 -15.28 8.94
CA ILE A 71 3.32 -16.24 8.19
C ILE A 71 3.47 -17.56 8.96
N LYS A 72 3.66 -17.49 10.28
CA LYS A 72 3.81 -18.67 11.14
C LYS A 72 2.54 -19.50 11.22
N GLU A 73 1.39 -18.85 11.37
CA GLU A 73 0.09 -19.51 11.48
C GLU A 73 -0.46 -19.94 10.11
N ASN A 74 -0.06 -19.24 9.05
CA ASN A 74 -0.47 -19.44 7.65
C ASN A 74 -1.97 -19.79 7.46
N PRO A 75 -2.91 -18.98 7.99
CA PRO A 75 -4.32 -19.35 8.07
C PRO A 75 -5.00 -19.49 6.69
N TYR A 76 -4.42 -18.94 5.64
CA TYR A 76 -4.94 -18.98 4.27
C TYR A 76 -4.19 -19.99 3.37
N ASN A 77 -3.27 -20.79 3.92
CA ASN A 77 -2.45 -21.77 3.20
C ASN A 77 -1.66 -21.17 2.02
N PHE A 78 -1.05 -20.00 2.25
CA PHE A 78 -0.16 -19.37 1.28
C PHE A 78 1.02 -20.29 0.95
N SER A 79 1.36 -20.33 -0.33
CA SER A 79 2.55 -20.98 -0.88
C SER A 79 3.83 -20.33 -0.37
N GLU A 80 4.98 -20.99 -0.57
CA GLU A 80 6.28 -20.41 -0.22
C GLU A 80 6.55 -19.07 -0.93
N GLU A 81 6.08 -18.94 -2.18
CA GLU A 81 6.20 -17.71 -2.95
C GLU A 81 5.38 -16.58 -2.33
N GLU A 82 4.10 -16.82 -2.05
CA GLU A 82 3.21 -15.85 -1.38
C GLU A 82 3.71 -15.49 0.02
N ILE A 83 4.28 -16.45 0.77
CA ILE A 83 4.91 -16.19 2.06
C ILE A 83 6.12 -15.26 1.91
N ASN A 84 6.95 -15.47 0.88
CA ASN A 84 8.11 -14.62 0.63
C ASN A 84 7.70 -13.19 0.25
N VAL A 85 6.66 -13.05 -0.57
CA VAL A 85 6.07 -11.74 -0.88
C VAL A 85 5.47 -11.09 0.38
N THR A 86 4.75 -11.85 1.20
CA THR A 86 4.20 -11.39 2.49
C THR A 86 5.29 -10.83 3.42
N LYS A 87 6.50 -11.43 3.45
CA LYS A 87 7.62 -10.89 4.25
C LYS A 87 8.05 -9.49 3.80
N ASP A 88 7.93 -9.17 2.51
CA ASP A 88 8.33 -7.87 2.00
C ASP A 88 7.40 -6.74 2.47
N PHE A 89 6.18 -7.04 2.92
CA PHE A 89 5.30 -6.06 3.55
C PHE A 89 5.89 -5.46 4.84
N LYS A 90 6.85 -6.15 5.48
CA LYS A 90 7.60 -5.59 6.61
C LYS A 90 8.55 -4.46 6.19
N LYS A 91 8.99 -4.44 4.93
CA LYS A 91 9.83 -3.38 4.34
C LYS A 91 8.92 -2.25 3.85
N HIS A 92 8.23 -1.62 4.78
CA HIS A 92 7.32 -0.53 4.49
C HIS A 92 7.86 0.82 4.97
N VAL A 93 7.32 1.91 4.41
CA VAL A 93 7.50 3.28 4.88
C VAL A 93 6.11 3.87 5.06
N LYS A 94 5.63 3.87 6.30
CA LYS A 94 4.40 4.56 6.71
C LYS A 94 4.77 5.98 7.14
N SER A 95 4.20 6.99 6.51
CA SER A 95 4.41 8.38 6.91
C SER A 95 3.20 9.23 6.56
N ASN A 96 2.96 10.23 7.41
CA ASN A 96 1.92 11.25 7.22
C ASN A 96 2.41 12.47 6.42
N PHE A 97 3.70 12.51 6.07
CA PHE A 97 4.37 13.68 5.51
C PHE A 97 5.17 13.33 4.25
N LEU A 98 4.67 12.41 3.42
CA LEU A 98 5.25 12.13 2.11
C LEU A 98 4.81 13.18 1.10
N MET A 99 5.70 13.59 0.19
CA MET A 99 5.36 14.60 -0.82
C MET A 99 5.41 14.01 -2.22
N ILE A 100 4.29 14.02 -2.95
CA ILE A 100 4.32 13.75 -4.39
C ILE A 100 4.93 14.98 -5.06
N VAL A 101 6.07 14.80 -5.72
CA VAL A 101 6.83 15.90 -6.36
C VAL A 101 6.90 15.78 -7.88
N GLY A 102 6.44 14.67 -8.46
CA GLY A 102 6.47 14.51 -9.92
C GLY A 102 5.82 13.23 -10.42
N PHE A 103 5.39 13.26 -11.68
CA PHE A 103 4.86 12.11 -12.40
C PHE A 103 5.68 11.86 -13.66
N ASP A 104 6.34 10.70 -13.71
CA ASP A 104 7.03 10.19 -14.90
C ASP A 104 6.20 9.07 -15.55
N LYS A 105 6.58 8.66 -16.77
CA LYS A 105 5.84 7.66 -17.55
C LYS A 105 5.59 6.35 -16.80
N ASP A 106 6.58 5.88 -16.04
CA ASP A 106 6.58 4.55 -15.43
C ASP A 106 6.54 4.58 -13.89
N TYR A 107 6.56 5.77 -13.28
CA TYR A 107 6.58 5.92 -11.82
C TYR A 107 6.08 7.30 -11.35
N THR A 108 5.63 7.36 -10.10
CA THR A 108 5.40 8.59 -9.33
C THR A 108 6.60 8.85 -8.44
N LYS A 109 7.07 10.10 -8.40
CA LYS A 109 8.16 10.55 -7.54
C LYS A 109 7.59 11.01 -6.20
N ILE A 110 7.93 10.28 -5.13
CA ILE A 110 7.50 10.59 -3.77
C ILE A 110 8.73 10.89 -2.91
N LEU A 111 8.82 12.11 -2.38
CA LEU A 111 9.90 12.55 -1.51
C LEU A 111 9.50 12.31 -0.04
N ALA A 112 10.36 11.65 0.71
CA ALA A 112 10.22 11.53 2.16
C ALA A 112 10.93 12.67 2.91
N GLU A 113 10.58 12.83 4.18
CA GLU A 113 11.09 13.86 5.08
C GLU A 113 12.63 13.81 5.24
N ASP A 114 13.21 12.61 5.15
CA ASP A 114 14.66 12.40 5.23
C ASP A 114 15.41 12.71 3.92
N GLY A 115 14.69 13.22 2.91
CA GLY A 115 15.23 13.59 1.61
C GLY A 115 15.33 12.44 0.60
N LYS A 116 14.94 11.21 0.97
CA LYS A 116 14.91 10.09 0.01
C LYS A 116 13.79 10.26 -1.00
N LEU A 117 14.13 10.08 -2.28
CA LEU A 117 13.18 10.07 -3.38
C LEU A 117 12.82 8.63 -3.77
N TYR A 118 11.56 8.27 -3.58
CA TYR A 118 11.00 6.97 -3.94
C TYR A 118 10.36 7.02 -5.33
N MET A 119 10.63 5.99 -6.13
CA MET A 119 9.98 5.76 -7.43
C MET A 119 8.85 4.75 -7.20
N VAL A 120 7.63 5.25 -7.13
CA VAL A 120 6.47 4.50 -6.64
C VAL A 120 5.52 4.18 -7.78
N LYS A 121 5.06 2.93 -7.85
CA LYS A 121 3.97 2.53 -8.74
C LYS A 121 2.63 2.49 -8.00
N GLY A 122 1.55 2.75 -8.74
CA GLY A 122 0.21 2.43 -8.30
C GLY A 122 -0.07 0.92 -8.35
N LEU A 123 -1.27 0.53 -7.92
CA LEU A 123 -1.70 -0.87 -7.90
C LEU A 123 -2.42 -1.22 -9.23
N ARG A 124 -3.74 -0.99 -9.30
CA ARG A 124 -4.54 -1.17 -10.54
C ARG A 124 -4.58 0.03 -11.48
N SER A 125 -4.12 1.18 -11.00
CA SER A 125 -4.15 2.45 -11.73
C SER A 125 -2.95 3.29 -11.36
N ASN A 126 -2.54 4.14 -12.30
CA ASN A 126 -1.56 5.19 -12.05
C ASN A 126 -2.04 6.12 -10.93
N ILE A 127 -1.09 6.64 -10.14
CA ILE A 127 -1.40 7.53 -9.00
C ILE A 127 -1.90 8.89 -9.50
N ASP A 128 -1.53 9.32 -10.71
CA ASP A 128 -2.04 10.54 -11.34
C ASP A 128 -3.55 10.51 -11.68
N LYS A 129 -4.19 9.34 -11.57
CA LYS A 129 -5.66 9.18 -11.62
C LYS A 129 -6.33 9.39 -10.26
N VAL A 130 -5.56 9.34 -9.18
CA VAL A 130 -6.02 9.52 -7.80
C VAL A 130 -5.70 10.93 -7.31
N VAL A 131 -4.50 11.43 -7.62
CA VAL A 131 -4.02 12.77 -7.26
C VAL A 131 -3.79 13.57 -8.53
N SER A 132 -4.47 14.71 -8.65
CA SER A 132 -4.32 15.58 -9.82
C SER A 132 -2.89 16.12 -9.94
N ARG A 133 -2.38 16.11 -11.18
CA ARG A 133 -1.07 16.67 -11.58
C ARG A 133 -0.95 18.16 -11.34
N GLU A 134 -2.06 18.87 -11.25
CA GLU A 134 -2.09 20.31 -11.00
C GLU A 134 -1.89 20.64 -9.52
N LEU A 135 -2.02 19.64 -8.64
CA LEU A 135 -1.90 19.81 -7.20
C LEU A 135 -0.46 19.56 -6.69
N ILE A 136 0.46 19.08 -7.53
CA ILE A 136 1.84 18.79 -7.09
C ILE A 136 2.71 20.06 -7.07
N PRO A 137 3.63 20.23 -6.09
CA PRO A 137 3.90 19.29 -5.01
C PRO A 137 2.76 19.25 -3.97
N THR A 138 2.39 18.03 -3.55
CA THR A 138 1.32 17.84 -2.54
C THR A 138 1.77 16.88 -1.45
N LEU A 139 1.39 17.19 -0.22
CA LEU A 139 1.68 16.41 0.97
C LEU A 139 0.59 15.37 1.19
N ILE A 140 0.97 14.13 1.42
CA ILE A 140 0.08 12.98 1.54
C ILE A 140 0.48 12.11 2.74
N SER A 141 -0.53 11.43 3.28
CA SER A 141 -0.36 10.30 4.20
C SER A 141 -0.66 9.00 3.47
N THR A 142 0.30 8.07 3.48
CA THR A 142 0.17 6.73 2.88
C THR A 142 1.27 5.79 3.41
N THR A 143 1.16 4.51 3.08
CA THR A 143 2.20 3.51 3.32
C THR A 143 2.79 3.04 2.00
N LEU A 144 4.10 3.20 1.84
CA LEU A 144 4.86 2.61 0.75
C LEU A 144 5.30 1.20 1.15
N ILE A 145 5.19 0.24 0.23
CA ILE A 145 5.45 -1.18 0.48
C ILE A 145 6.38 -1.70 -0.62
N MET A 146 7.38 -2.49 -0.24
CA MET A 146 8.15 -3.29 -1.18
C MET A 146 7.31 -4.48 -1.64
N PHE A 147 7.12 -4.62 -2.96
CA PHE A 147 6.40 -5.73 -3.57
C PHE A 147 7.17 -6.21 -4.81
N ARG A 148 7.71 -7.43 -4.77
CA ARG A 148 8.49 -8.04 -5.87
C ARG A 148 9.58 -7.10 -6.44
N GLY A 149 10.30 -6.39 -5.56
CA GLY A 149 11.35 -5.44 -5.95
C GLY A 149 10.86 -4.09 -6.48
N THR A 150 9.55 -3.85 -6.50
CA THR A 150 8.92 -2.58 -6.86
C THR A 150 8.34 -1.91 -5.61
N ILE A 151 8.49 -0.60 -5.49
CA ILE A 151 7.84 0.16 -4.42
C ILE A 151 6.45 0.56 -4.90
N VAL A 152 5.44 0.17 -4.14
CA VAL A 152 4.02 0.52 -4.39
C VAL A 152 3.45 1.24 -3.19
N TYR A 153 2.37 2.00 -3.39
CA TYR A 153 1.55 2.46 -2.26
C TYR A 153 0.52 1.39 -1.84
N CYS A 154 0.04 1.45 -0.61
CA CYS A 154 -0.90 0.48 -0.04
C CYS A 154 -2.35 0.56 -0.57
N GLY A 155 -2.62 1.46 -1.53
CA GLY A 155 -3.98 1.71 -2.03
C GLY A 155 -4.80 2.68 -1.19
N LEU A 156 -4.29 3.12 -0.04
CA LEU A 156 -4.89 4.15 0.80
C LEU A 156 -4.04 5.42 0.74
N LEU A 157 -4.68 6.55 0.46
CA LEU A 157 -4.01 7.84 0.36
C LEU A 157 -4.93 8.91 0.92
N LYS A 158 -4.40 9.70 1.84
CA LYS A 158 -5.05 10.90 2.36
C LYS A 158 -4.23 12.12 1.98
N SER A 159 -4.88 13.24 1.71
CA SER A 159 -4.20 14.53 1.82
C SER A 159 -3.73 14.68 3.26
N ALA A 160 -2.49 15.11 3.46
CA ALA A 160 -2.06 15.48 4.80
C ALA A 160 -2.84 16.73 5.23
N ASP A 161 -3.56 16.65 6.34
CA ASP A 161 -4.13 17.84 6.97
C ASP A 161 -2.96 18.70 7.47
N MET A 162 -2.92 19.97 7.04
CA MET A 162 -1.95 20.97 7.51
C MET A 162 -2.34 21.55 8.86
#